data_AF-A0A956SQT1-F1
#
_entry.id   AF-A0A956SQT1-F1
#
_cell.length_a   1.000
_cell.length_b   1.000
_cell.length_c   1.000
_cell.angle_alpha   90.00
_cell.angle_beta   90.00
_cell.angle_gamma   90.00
#
_symmetry.space_group_name_H-M   'P 1'
#
loop_
_entity.id
_entity.type
_entity.pdbx_description
1 polymer ?
#
loop_
_entity_poly.entity_id
_entity_poly.type
_entity_poly.pdbx_seq_one_letter_code
_entity_poly.pdbx_strand_id
1 'polypeptide(L)'
;MNRFVLLALAATLLPASSPAQDPALVEAAAPILMAEDRRALDVAVLPPALEHPDPLVRRLAVTAVGRIGDREGRILLVPRLDDRDPGVVAQAFFALGLLKDRAAVGAIGDRLRRPDTLTT
;
A
#
# COMPACT_ATOMS: atom_id res chain seq x y z
N MET A 1 1.85 -57.26 14.98
CA MET A 1 0.38 -57.37 15.07
C MET A 1 -0.12 -56.05 15.67
N ASN A 2 -0.17 -55.00 14.83
CA ASN A 2 -1.40 -54.38 14.29
C ASN A 2 -2.22 -53.71 15.42
N ARG A 3 -2.61 -52.43 15.36
CA ARG A 3 -3.29 -51.72 14.26
C ARG A 3 -3.27 -50.19 14.48
N PHE A 4 -3.36 -49.44 13.38
CA PHE A 4 -3.70 -48.01 13.23
C PHE A 4 -2.58 -47.00 13.57
N VAL A 5 -1.75 -46.45 12.68
CA VAL A 5 -1.93 -46.05 11.27
C VAL A 5 -3.33 -45.53 11.01
N LEU A 6 -3.58 -44.25 11.32
CA LEU A 6 -4.55 -43.35 10.66
C LEU A 6 -4.70 -42.08 11.50
N LEU A 7 -3.70 -41.20 11.52
CA LEU A 7 -3.87 -39.78 11.84
C LEU A 7 -2.68 -38.95 11.29
N ALA A 8 -2.16 -39.35 10.13
CA ALA A 8 -1.10 -38.62 9.41
C ALA A 8 -1.58 -38.17 8.03
N LEU A 9 -2.88 -37.96 7.83
CA LEU A 9 -3.45 -37.59 6.53
C LEU A 9 -4.58 -36.57 6.62
N ALA A 10 -4.40 -35.53 7.44
CA ALA A 10 -5.19 -34.30 7.36
C ALA A 10 -4.30 -33.05 7.40
N ALA A 11 -3.00 -33.19 7.13
CA ALA A 11 -2.06 -32.07 7.07
C ALA A 11 -1.75 -31.61 5.63
N THR A 12 -2.44 -32.15 4.62
CA THR A 12 -2.13 -31.92 3.19
C THR A 12 -3.04 -30.92 2.50
N LEU A 13 -3.76 -30.07 3.24
CA LEU A 13 -4.52 -28.98 2.63
C LEU A 13 -4.50 -27.72 3.50
N LEU A 14 -3.33 -27.32 3.99
CA LEU A 14 -3.13 -25.89 4.24
C LEU A 14 -3.24 -25.22 2.87
N PRO A 15 -4.26 -24.38 2.61
CA PRO A 15 -4.25 -23.58 1.41
C PRO A 15 -2.91 -22.84 1.38
N ALA A 16 -2.27 -22.79 0.21
CA ALA A 16 -1.03 -22.05 0.04
C ALA A 16 -1.17 -20.70 0.75
N SER A 17 -0.21 -20.36 1.61
CA SER A 17 -0.20 -19.11 2.38
C SER A 17 -0.52 -17.98 1.41
N SER A 18 -1.62 -17.27 1.65
CA SER A 18 -1.97 -16.14 0.78
C SER A 18 -0.82 -15.12 0.80
N PRO A 19 -0.61 -14.31 -0.25
CA PRO A 19 0.41 -13.25 -0.22
C PRO A 19 0.21 -12.29 0.96
N ALA A 20 -1.02 -12.16 1.48
CA ALA A 20 -1.33 -11.41 2.70
C ALA A 20 -0.77 -12.04 4.00
N GLN A 21 -0.35 -13.30 3.96
CA GLN A 21 0.29 -14.03 5.06
C GLN A 21 1.82 -14.11 4.89
N ASP A 22 2.40 -13.41 3.91
CA ASP A 22 3.85 -13.25 3.81
C ASP A 22 4.36 -12.51 5.06
N PRO A 23 5.21 -13.14 5.89
CA PRO A 23 5.74 -12.50 7.09
C PRO A 23 6.43 -11.16 6.81
N ALA A 24 7.14 -11.03 5.68
CA ALA A 24 7.84 -9.79 5.34
C ALA A 24 6.85 -8.64 5.06
N LEU A 25 5.74 -8.95 4.37
CA LEU A 25 4.67 -7.98 4.13
C LEU A 25 4.00 -7.56 5.44
N VAL A 26 3.74 -8.51 6.35
CA VAL A 26 3.14 -8.22 7.65
C VAL A 26 4.03 -7.30 8.49
N GLU A 27 5.33 -7.60 8.54
CA GLU A 27 6.32 -6.79 9.27
C GLU A 27 6.41 -5.36 8.70
N ALA A 28 6.39 -5.21 7.38
CA ALA A 28 6.40 -3.90 6.73
C ALA A 28 5.06 -3.13 6.90
N ALA A 29 3.93 -3.85 6.89
CA ALA A 29 2.60 -3.24 6.96
C ALA A 29 2.23 -2.77 8.38
N ALA A 30 2.64 -3.49 9.42
CA ALA A 30 2.29 -3.18 10.80
C ALA A 30 2.55 -1.71 11.20
N PRO A 31 3.76 -1.13 11.02
CA PRO A 31 4.01 0.26 11.41
C PRO A 31 3.18 1.26 10.58
N ILE A 32 2.89 0.96 9.32
CA ILE A 32 2.05 1.80 8.43
C ILE A 32 0.62 1.86 8.97
N LEU A 33 0.04 0.71 9.31
CA LEU A 33 -1.30 0.62 9.88
C LEU A 33 -1.38 1.34 11.23
N MET A 34 -0.36 1.19 12.07
CA MET A 34 -0.28 1.91 13.34
C MET A 34 -0.19 3.43 13.16
N ALA A 35 0.46 3.91 12.10
CA ALA A 35 0.50 5.33 11.77
C ALA A 35 -0.88 5.83 11.27
N GLU A 36 -1.55 5.06 10.41
CA GLU A 36 -2.92 5.33 9.95
C GLU A 36 -3.91 5.41 11.14
N ASP A 37 -3.91 4.41 12.01
CA ASP A 37 -4.81 4.30 13.16
C ASP A 37 -4.62 5.47 14.13
N ARG A 38 -3.36 5.86 14.37
CA ARG A 38 -3.02 7.02 15.22
C ARG A 38 -3.25 8.37 14.54
N ARG A 39 -3.61 8.38 13.24
CA ARG A 39 -3.71 9.59 12.42
C ARG A 39 -2.43 10.42 12.43
N ALA A 40 -1.29 9.75 12.43
CA ALA A 40 0.02 10.38 12.53
C ALA A 40 0.76 10.29 11.19
N LEU A 41 1.16 11.44 10.64
CA LEU A 41 2.04 11.51 9.47
C LEU A 41 3.49 11.24 9.90
N ASP A 42 3.76 10.03 10.37
CA ASP A 42 5.04 9.65 10.98
C ASP A 42 6.15 9.61 9.93
N VAL A 43 7.08 10.58 10.04
CA VAL A 43 8.21 10.76 9.11
C VAL A 43 9.23 9.63 9.18
N ALA A 44 9.24 8.83 10.26
CA ALA A 44 10.11 7.67 10.36
C ALA A 44 9.51 6.44 9.67
N VAL A 45 8.20 6.43 9.40
CA VAL A 45 7.46 5.27 8.88
C VAL A 45 7.03 5.46 7.43
N LEU A 46 6.30 6.54 7.15
CA LEU A 46 5.60 6.69 5.86
C LEU A 46 6.54 6.98 4.69
N PRO A 47 7.52 7.90 4.77
CA PRO A 47 8.44 8.12 3.66
C PRO A 47 9.25 6.88 3.27
N PRO A 48 9.86 6.11 4.21
CA PRO A 48 10.52 4.85 3.84
C PRO A 48 9.57 3.81 3.23
N ALA A 49 8.35 3.68 3.76
CA ALA A 49 7.35 2.75 3.23
C ALA A 49 6.90 3.10 1.80
N LEU A 50 6.86 4.39 1.47
CA LEU A 50 6.54 4.88 0.14
C LEU A 50 7.64 4.62 -0.90
N GLU A 51 8.86 4.28 -0.47
CA GLU A 51 9.98 3.90 -1.34
C GLU A 51 10.26 2.38 -1.30
N HIS A 52 9.42 1.61 -0.60
CA HIS A 52 9.62 0.18 -0.42
C HIS A 52 9.64 -0.58 -1.76
N PRO A 53 10.51 -1.60 -1.94
CA PRO A 53 10.60 -2.33 -3.20
C PRO A 53 9.28 -3.03 -3.59
N ASP A 54 8.59 -3.61 -2.62
CA ASP A 54 7.28 -4.24 -2.83
C ASP A 54 6.18 -3.18 -3.09
N PRO A 55 5.51 -3.20 -4.26
CA PRO A 55 4.41 -2.30 -4.55
C PRO A 55 3.22 -2.42 -3.57
N LEU A 56 2.97 -3.57 -2.95
CA LEU A 56 1.90 -3.71 -1.97
C LEU A 56 2.14 -2.83 -0.74
N VAL A 57 3.38 -2.79 -0.24
CA VAL A 57 3.78 -1.91 0.86
C VAL A 57 3.62 -0.44 0.46
N ARG A 58 4.05 -0.04 -0.75
CA ARG A 58 3.86 1.34 -1.24
C ARG A 58 2.39 1.70 -1.34
N ARG A 59 1.52 0.81 -1.83
CA ARG A 59 0.06 1.01 -1.91
C ARG A 59 -0.57 1.20 -0.53
N LEU A 60 -0.13 0.41 0.47
CA LEU A 60 -0.55 0.56 1.85
C LEU A 60 -0.14 1.93 2.40
N ALA A 61 1.12 2.33 2.21
CA ALA A 61 1.61 3.63 2.65
C ALA A 61 0.85 4.81 2.01
N VAL A 62 0.59 4.74 0.70
CA VAL A 62 -0.22 5.74 -0.02
C VAL A 62 -1.63 5.83 0.55
N THR A 63 -2.27 4.67 0.79
CA THR A 63 -3.61 4.60 1.37
C THR A 63 -3.63 5.20 2.77
N ALA A 64 -2.65 4.86 3.60
CA ALA A 64 -2.51 5.37 4.95
C ALA A 64 -2.35 6.90 4.96
N VAL A 65 -1.46 7.47 4.15
CA VAL A 65 -1.28 8.93 4.04
C VAL A 65 -2.60 9.62 3.64
N GLY A 66 -3.30 9.09 2.64
CA GLY A 66 -4.60 9.64 2.22
C GLY A 66 -5.67 9.56 3.32
N ARG A 67 -5.71 8.45 4.06
CA ARG A 67 -6.66 8.24 5.15
C ARG A 67 -6.33 9.03 6.40
N ILE A 68 -5.05 9.26 6.73
CA ILE A 68 -4.63 10.16 7.81
C ILE A 68 -5.28 11.53 7.61
N GLY A 69 -5.32 12.03 6.37
CA GLY A 69 -6.10 13.22 6.00
C GLY A 69 -5.39 14.54 6.30
N ASP A 70 -4.12 14.50 6.70
CA ASP A 70 -3.29 15.69 6.84
C ASP A 70 -2.91 16.23 5.46
N ARG A 71 -3.11 17.53 5.23
CA ARG A 71 -2.79 18.19 3.95
C ARG A 71 -1.30 18.16 3.65
N GLU A 72 -0.43 18.12 4.66
CA GLU A 72 1.01 17.97 4.45
C GLU A 72 1.36 16.64 3.76
N GLY A 73 0.48 15.63 3.89
CA GLY A 73 0.56 14.37 3.14
C GLY A 73 0.58 14.54 1.62
N ARG A 74 0.13 15.68 1.08
CA ARG A 74 0.24 16.00 -0.36
C ARG A 74 1.68 15.89 -0.85
N ILE A 75 2.66 16.34 -0.06
CA ILE A 75 4.09 16.31 -0.44
C ILE A 75 4.55 14.87 -0.68
N LEU A 76 4.01 13.92 0.10
CA LEU A 76 4.31 12.50 -0.02
C LEU A 76 3.54 11.82 -1.15
N LEU A 77 2.33 12.27 -1.44
CA LEU A 77 1.43 11.62 -2.41
C LEU A 77 1.64 12.09 -3.87
N VAL A 78 1.97 13.36 -4.11
CA VAL A 78 2.16 13.88 -5.47
C VAL A 78 3.23 13.09 -6.26
N PRO A 79 4.41 12.75 -5.70
CA PRO A 79 5.39 11.92 -6.41
C PRO A 79 4.87 10.52 -6.79
N ARG A 80 3.87 10.00 -6.09
CA ARG A 80 3.30 8.66 -6.34
C ARG A 80 2.38 8.61 -7.56
N LEU A 81 2.05 9.76 -8.15
CA LEU A 81 1.38 9.83 -9.45
C LEU A 81 2.27 9.31 -10.61
N ASP A 82 3.59 9.24 -10.37
CA ASP A 82 4.59 8.73 -11.31
C ASP A 82 5.24 7.42 -10.81
N ASP A 83 4.58 6.69 -9.90
CA ASP A 83 5.05 5.37 -9.47
C ASP A 83 5.09 4.36 -10.62
N ARG A 84 6.05 3.43 -10.57
CA ARG A 84 6.22 2.35 -11.55
C ARG A 84 5.09 1.31 -11.53
N ASP A 85 4.39 1.18 -10.41
CA ASP A 85 3.28 0.25 -10.26
C ASP A 85 1.94 0.97 -10.53
N PRO A 86 1.15 0.54 -11.53
CA PRO A 86 -0.13 1.17 -11.83
C PRO A 86 -1.13 1.17 -10.67
N GLY A 87 -1.04 0.16 -9.78
CA GLY A 87 -1.86 0.08 -8.57
C GLY A 87 -1.51 1.16 -7.55
N VAL A 88 -0.23 1.52 -7.42
CA VAL A 88 0.21 2.67 -6.62
C VAL A 88 -0.28 3.98 -7.24
N VAL A 89 -0.17 4.15 -8.56
CA VAL A 89 -0.63 5.37 -9.25
C VAL A 89 -2.13 5.59 -9.05
N ALA A 90 -2.95 4.55 -9.28
CA ALA A 90 -4.40 4.62 -9.05
C ALA A 90 -4.72 5.01 -7.60
N GLN A 91 -3.96 4.44 -6.66
CA GLN A 91 -4.17 4.72 -5.24
C GLN A 91 -3.70 6.12 -4.84
N ALA A 92 -2.69 6.67 -5.50
CA ALA A 92 -2.24 8.04 -5.30
C ALA A 92 -3.32 9.05 -5.70
N PHE A 93 -4.01 8.84 -6.84
CA PHE A 93 -5.16 9.67 -7.22
C PHE A 93 -6.27 9.60 -6.17
N PHE A 94 -6.61 8.40 -5.71
CA PHE A 94 -7.64 8.22 -4.67
C PHE A 94 -7.25 8.92 -3.36
N ALA A 95 -6.02 8.71 -2.88
CA ALA A 95 -5.50 9.28 -1.64
C ALA A 95 -5.44 10.82 -1.69
N LEU A 96 -5.01 11.42 -2.82
CA LEU A 96 -5.04 12.87 -3.00
C LEU A 96 -6.48 13.41 -2.96
N GLY A 97 -7.45 12.66 -3.47
CA GLY A 97 -8.88 12.97 -3.33
C GLY A 97 -9.36 12.96 -1.88
N LEU A 98 -8.89 12.02 -1.06
CA LEU A 98 -9.19 11.96 0.37
C LEU A 98 -8.68 13.19 1.14
N LEU A 99 -7.50 13.70 0.79
CA LEU A 99 -6.93 14.91 1.42
C LEU A 99 -7.77 16.16 1.16
N LYS A 100 -8.55 16.19 0.06
CA LYS A 100 -9.33 17.36 -0.38
C LYS A 100 -8.46 18.63 -0.46
N ASP A 101 -7.20 18.47 -0.83
CA ASP A 101 -6.25 19.57 -1.01
C ASP A 101 -6.28 20.09 -2.44
N ARG A 102 -6.80 21.31 -2.62
CA ARG A 102 -6.90 21.94 -3.93
C ARG A 102 -5.52 22.20 -4.55
N ALA A 103 -4.46 22.29 -3.74
CA ALA A 103 -3.11 22.41 -4.24
C ALA A 103 -2.64 21.18 -5.04
N ALA A 104 -3.28 20.02 -4.87
CA ALA A 104 -2.99 18.82 -5.65
C ALA A 104 -3.60 18.83 -7.07
N VAL A 105 -4.58 19.70 -7.35
CA VAL A 105 -5.33 19.71 -8.62
C VAL A 105 -4.41 19.96 -9.82
N GLY A 106 -3.43 20.84 -9.68
CA GLY A 106 -2.44 21.10 -10.75
C GLY A 106 -1.67 19.85 -11.12
N ALA A 107 -1.07 19.18 -10.13
CA ALA A 107 -0.30 17.95 -10.33
C ALA A 107 -1.15 16.81 -10.92
N ILE A 108 -2.38 16.63 -10.44
CA ILE A 108 -3.34 15.65 -10.99
C ILE A 108 -3.63 15.96 -12.46
N GLY A 109 -3.95 17.22 -12.78
CA GLY A 109 -4.26 17.64 -14.15
C GLY A 109 -3.07 17.47 -15.09
N ASP A 110 -1.85 17.77 -14.62
CA ASP A 110 -0.62 17.57 -15.39
C ASP A 110 -0.37 16.09 -15.66
N ARG A 111 -0.58 15.21 -14.67
CA ARG A 111 -0.41 13.76 -14.85
C ARG A 111 -1.40 13.16 -15.84
N LEU A 112 -2.66 13.59 -15.81
CA LEU A 112 -3.73 13.09 -16.70
C LEU A 112 -3.58 13.53 -18.15
N ARG A 113 -2.85 14.63 -18.40
CA ARG A 113 -2.57 15.11 -19.77
C ARG A 113 -1.41 14.39 -20.44
N ARG A 114 -0.61 13.60 -19.70
CA ARG A 114 0.48 12.80 -20.28
C ARG A 114 -0.12 11.58 -20.99
N PRO A 115 0.34 11.24 -22.22
CA PRO A 115 -0.15 10.06 -22.94
C PRO A 115 0.06 8.79 -22.11
N ASP A 116 -0.94 7.91 -22.12
CA ASP A 116 -1.12 6.85 -21.12
C ASP A 116 0.06 5.86 -21.04
N THR A 117 0.63 5.76 -19.84
CA THR A 117 1.52 4.66 -19.41
C THR A 117 0.79 3.62 -18.56
N LEU A 118 -0.53 3.74 -18.35
CA LEU A 118 -1.33 2.91 -17.45
C LEU A 118 -2.08 1.76 -18.16
N THR A 119 -1.92 1.62 -19.47
CA THR A 119 -2.70 0.72 -20.36
C THR A 119 -1.89 -0.43 -20.97
N THR A 120 -0.82 -0.89 -20.32
CA THR A 120 -0.10 -2.12 -20.72
C THR A 120 -0.03 -3.12 -19.59
#